data_AF-A0A352UNQ5-F1
#
_entry.id   AF-A0A352UNQ5-F1
#
_cell.length_a   1.000
_cell.length_b   1.000
_cell.length_c   1.000
_cell.angle_alpha   90.00
_cell.angle_beta   90.00
_cell.angle_gamma   90.00
#
_symmetry.space_group_name_H-M   'P 1'
#
loop_
_entity.id
_entity.type
_entity.pdbx_description
1 polymer ?
#
loop_
_entity_poly.entity_id
_entity_poly.type
_entity_poly.pdbx_seq_one_letter_code
_entity_poly.pdbx_strand_id
1 'polypeptide(L)'
;MKKIICSALAALLLVTSACGKGSADPTTAPSSEPSPSATPALPSPSPTPTAPPYTNPLTGEGMDEDISGNRPWAIMINNLDKALPQCGVSQADIIYEIPAEGGVTRMMAIFSDISDVEAIGSMRSIRPYYADVGLSY
;
A
#
# COMPACT_ATOMS: atom_id res chain seq x y z
N MET A 1 42.44 17.18 7.44
CA MET A 1 41.23 18.05 7.59
C MET A 1 39.91 17.27 7.57
N LYS A 2 39.87 16.03 8.08
CA LYS A 2 38.68 15.14 8.13
C LYS A 2 38.31 14.69 9.55
N LYS A 3 39.03 15.19 10.56
CA LYS A 3 38.82 14.87 11.98
C LYS A 3 38.32 16.05 12.84
N ILE A 4 38.16 17.23 12.23
CA ILE A 4 37.66 18.45 12.90
C ILE A 4 36.15 18.65 12.62
N ILE A 5 35.59 17.97 11.62
CA ILE A 5 34.18 18.10 11.22
C ILE A 5 33.25 17.27 12.14
N CYS A 6 33.76 16.24 12.83
CA CYS A 6 32.96 15.40 13.71
C CYS A 6 32.67 15.99 15.10
N SER A 7 33.25 17.15 15.44
CA SER A 7 33.06 17.76 16.78
C SER A 7 32.05 18.92 16.81
N ALA A 8 31.46 19.29 15.66
CA ALA A 8 30.56 20.43 15.55
C ALA A 8 29.06 20.07 15.58
N LEU A 9 28.69 18.78 15.56
CA LEU A 9 27.29 18.35 15.60
C LEU A 9 26.79 17.95 17.01
N ALA A 10 27.67 18.01 18.02
CA ALA A 10 27.33 17.70 19.41
C ALA A 10 26.83 18.92 20.22
N ALA A 11 26.68 20.10 19.60
CA ALA A 11 26.36 21.35 20.29
C ALA A 11 24.97 21.94 19.97
N LEU A 12 24.08 21.21 19.28
CA LEU A 12 22.72 21.69 18.97
C LEU A 12 21.61 21.01 19.79
N LEU A 13 21.98 20.35 20.89
CA LEU A 13 21.05 19.60 21.76
C LEU A 13 20.63 20.36 23.03
N LEU A 14 20.82 21.67 23.12
CA LEU A 14 20.59 22.45 24.35
C LEU A 14 19.95 23.83 24.09
N VAL A 15 18.65 23.87 23.76
CA VAL A 15 17.78 25.05 23.93
C VAL A 15 16.35 24.54 24.22
N THR A 16 16.06 24.16 25.47
CA THR A 16 15.28 24.93 26.46
C THR A 16 13.79 25.16 26.12
N SER A 17 12.94 24.40 26.82
CA SER A 17 11.88 24.88 27.72
C SER A 17 10.90 25.96 27.22
N ALA A 18 9.64 25.56 27.03
CA ALA A 18 8.48 26.43 27.29
C ALA A 18 7.32 25.61 27.89
N CYS A 19 7.24 25.61 29.23
CA CYS A 19 6.01 25.32 29.95
C CYS A 19 5.07 26.52 29.84
N GLY A 20 3.85 26.30 29.36
CA GLY A 20 2.74 27.26 29.41
C GLY A 20 1.58 26.64 30.19
N LYS A 21 1.34 27.18 31.38
CA LYS A 21 0.38 26.73 32.40
C LYS A 21 -0.99 27.39 32.14
N GLY A 22 -2.09 26.62 32.22
CA GLY A 22 -3.45 27.15 32.11
C GLY A 22 -4.41 26.34 32.97
N SER A 23 -4.99 27.02 33.96
CA SER A 23 -5.66 26.53 35.16
C SER A 23 -6.99 25.79 34.95
N ALA A 24 -7.26 24.86 35.86
CA ALA A 24 -8.60 24.42 36.22
C ALA A 24 -9.27 25.46 37.13
N ASP A 25 -10.60 25.63 37.03
CA ASP A 25 -11.55 25.38 38.13
C ASP A 25 -13.01 25.43 37.63
N PRO A 26 -14.02 25.00 38.43
CA PRO A 26 -15.25 24.33 38.01
C PRO A 26 -16.46 25.27 38.21
N THR A 27 -17.66 24.73 38.49
CA THR A 27 -18.87 25.46 39.01
C THR A 27 -19.74 26.02 37.87
N THR A 28 -21.04 25.77 37.71
CA THR A 28 -22.09 25.13 38.52
C THR A 28 -23.33 24.93 37.65
N ALA A 29 -24.04 23.81 37.82
CA ALA A 29 -25.42 23.64 37.40
C ALA A 29 -26.37 24.13 38.51
N PRO A 30 -27.60 24.59 38.21
CA PRO A 30 -28.70 23.63 38.39
C PRO A 30 -29.92 23.81 37.44
N SER A 31 -30.66 22.69 37.29
CA SER A 31 -32.14 22.51 37.30
C SER A 31 -33.01 23.43 36.42
N SER A 32 -33.95 22.98 35.56
CA SER A 32 -34.97 21.92 35.66
C SER A 32 -35.52 21.72 34.21
N GLU A 33 -35.99 20.55 33.75
CA GLU A 33 -37.36 20.04 33.91
C GLU A 33 -37.48 18.71 33.09
N PRO A 34 -38.24 17.69 33.54
CA PRO A 34 -38.31 16.38 32.88
C PRO A 34 -39.37 16.37 31.77
N SER A 35 -39.01 15.87 30.58
CA SER A 35 -39.93 15.66 29.46
C SER A 35 -39.52 14.41 28.67
N PRO A 36 -40.46 13.67 28.09
CA PRO A 36 -40.67 12.26 28.36
C PRO A 36 -39.63 11.36 27.71
N SER A 37 -39.38 10.24 28.39
CA SER A 37 -38.58 9.11 27.91
C SER A 37 -39.06 8.67 26.52
N ALA A 38 -38.24 8.93 25.51
CA ALA A 38 -38.39 8.33 24.20
C ALA A 38 -38.10 6.83 24.32
N THR A 39 -39.05 6.01 23.91
CA THR A 39 -38.88 4.57 23.66
C THR A 39 -37.59 4.34 22.86
N PRO A 40 -36.70 3.42 23.27
CA PRO A 40 -35.54 3.07 22.47
C PRO A 40 -35.99 2.58 21.09
N ALA A 41 -35.70 3.35 20.05
CA ALA A 41 -35.88 2.89 18.68
C ALA A 41 -34.98 1.67 18.47
N LEU A 42 -35.57 0.56 18.02
CA LEU A 42 -34.80 -0.59 17.53
C LEU A 42 -33.81 -0.10 16.46
N PRO A 43 -32.52 -0.51 16.50
CA PRO A 43 -31.58 -0.13 15.47
C PRO A 43 -32.12 -0.62 14.11
N SER A 44 -32.32 0.31 13.19
CA SER A 44 -32.62 0.00 11.80
C SER A 44 -31.54 -0.94 11.26
N PRO A 45 -31.88 -2.03 10.55
CA PRO A 45 -30.85 -2.90 9.96
C PRO A 45 -29.99 -2.04 9.03
N SER A 46 -28.68 -2.03 9.30
CA SER A 46 -27.70 -1.48 8.36
C SER A 46 -27.82 -2.22 7.03
N PRO A 47 -27.80 -1.54 5.87
CA PRO A 47 -27.83 -2.22 4.59
C PRO A 47 -26.65 -3.19 4.50
N THR A 48 -26.93 -4.45 4.16
CA THR A 48 -25.91 -5.43 3.83
C THR A 48 -25.21 -4.97 2.55
N PRO A 49 -23.88 -4.85 2.52
CA PRO A 49 -23.17 -4.49 1.29
C PRO A 49 -23.45 -5.50 0.19
N THR A 50 -23.90 -5.01 -0.97
CA THR A 50 -24.11 -5.81 -2.17
C THR A 50 -22.76 -6.31 -2.69
N ALA A 51 -22.66 -7.60 -2.99
CA ALA A 51 -21.45 -8.17 -3.58
C ALA A 51 -21.23 -7.63 -5.00
N PRO A 52 -19.98 -7.37 -5.41
CA PRO A 52 -19.67 -6.95 -6.77
C PRO A 52 -20.06 -8.03 -7.79
N PRO A 53 -20.46 -7.63 -9.02
CA PRO A 53 -20.99 -8.56 -10.02
C PRO A 53 -19.91 -9.47 -10.65
N TYR A 54 -18.65 -9.05 -10.66
CA TYR A 54 -17.52 -9.80 -11.23
C TYR A 54 -16.37 -9.92 -10.24
N THR A 55 -15.33 -10.65 -10.64
CA THR A 55 -14.15 -10.90 -9.82
C THR A 55 -12.90 -10.89 -10.71
N ASN A 56 -11.82 -10.29 -10.23
CA ASN A 56 -10.52 -10.33 -10.87
C ASN A 56 -10.01 -11.78 -10.90
N PRO A 57 -9.70 -12.36 -12.08
CA PRO A 57 -9.30 -13.76 -12.19
C PRO A 57 -7.93 -14.05 -11.56
N LEU A 58 -7.07 -13.05 -11.39
CA LEU A 58 -5.72 -13.19 -10.82
C LEU A 58 -5.71 -12.99 -9.30
N THR A 59 -6.44 -11.98 -8.80
CA THR A 59 -6.41 -11.60 -7.37
C THR A 59 -7.59 -12.12 -6.56
N GLY A 60 -8.71 -12.44 -7.22
CA GLY A 60 -9.97 -12.79 -6.55
C GLY A 60 -10.73 -11.60 -5.97
N GLU A 61 -10.30 -10.36 -6.23
CA GLU A 61 -10.97 -9.15 -5.76
C GLU A 61 -12.22 -8.84 -6.58
N GLY A 62 -13.21 -8.23 -5.95
CA GLY A 62 -14.48 -7.90 -6.61
C GLY A 62 -14.38 -6.71 -7.57
N MET A 63 -15.07 -6.79 -8.70
CA MET A 63 -15.02 -5.77 -9.77
C MET A 63 -16.40 -5.47 -10.35
N ASP A 64 -16.55 -4.27 -10.89
CA ASP A 64 -17.76 -3.81 -11.60
C ASP A 64 -17.75 -4.20 -13.08
N GLU A 65 -16.56 -4.48 -13.65
CA GLU A 65 -16.36 -4.85 -15.05
C GLU A 65 -15.84 -6.29 -15.20
N ASP A 66 -16.24 -6.97 -16.26
CA ASP A 66 -15.76 -8.31 -16.60
C ASP A 66 -14.45 -8.23 -17.39
N ILE A 67 -13.37 -8.66 -16.74
CA ILE A 67 -12.02 -8.74 -17.34
C ILE A 67 -11.58 -10.19 -17.62
N SER A 68 -12.47 -11.17 -17.50
CA SER A 68 -12.13 -12.60 -17.62
C SER A 68 -11.56 -13.00 -18.99
N GLY A 69 -11.86 -12.22 -20.04
CA GLY A 69 -11.31 -12.40 -21.39
C GLY A 69 -10.03 -11.61 -21.69
N ASN A 70 -9.56 -10.78 -20.74
CA ASN A 70 -8.37 -9.98 -20.95
C ASN A 70 -7.11 -10.85 -20.86
N ARG A 71 -6.16 -10.62 -21.77
CA ARG A 71 -4.86 -11.30 -21.74
C ARG A 71 -3.94 -10.62 -20.72
N PRO A 72 -3.43 -11.34 -19.70
CA PRO A 72 -2.49 -10.76 -18.76
C PRO A 72 -1.15 -10.36 -19.38
N TRP A 73 -0.46 -9.43 -18.73
CA TRP A 73 0.87 -8.96 -19.10
C TRP A 73 1.91 -9.55 -18.16
N ALA A 74 2.86 -10.33 -18.69
CA ALA A 74 3.99 -10.85 -17.94
C ALA A 74 5.25 -10.04 -18.23
N ILE A 75 5.72 -9.24 -17.27
CA ILE A 75 6.81 -8.29 -17.46
C ILE A 75 8.00 -8.67 -16.57
N MET A 76 9.17 -8.84 -17.19
CA MET A 76 10.42 -9.12 -16.47
C MET A 76 10.99 -7.87 -15.83
N ILE A 77 11.22 -7.93 -14.52
CA ILE A 77 11.74 -6.85 -13.70
C ILE A 77 13.09 -7.21 -13.08
N ASN A 78 13.96 -6.20 -13.01
CA ASN A 78 15.25 -6.28 -12.37
C ASN A 78 15.14 -6.23 -10.85
N ASN A 79 15.96 -7.04 -10.17
CA ASN A 79 16.07 -7.04 -8.72
C ASN A 79 17.52 -6.85 -8.22
N LEU A 80 18.39 -6.24 -9.03
CA LEU A 80 19.71 -5.83 -8.53
C LEU A 80 19.60 -4.56 -7.68
N ASP A 81 20.46 -4.43 -6.67
CA ASP A 81 20.57 -3.24 -5.82
C ASP A 81 20.65 -1.92 -6.61
N LYS A 82 21.40 -1.92 -7.73
CA LYS A 82 21.56 -0.74 -8.61
C LYS A 82 20.30 -0.33 -9.36
N ALA A 83 19.30 -1.20 -9.39
CA ALA A 83 18.03 -1.00 -10.07
C ALA A 83 16.89 -0.68 -9.11
N LEU A 84 17.19 -0.58 -7.82
CA LEU A 84 16.24 -0.16 -6.80
C LEU A 84 16.19 1.38 -6.74
N PRO A 85 15.01 1.97 -6.48
CA PRO A 85 13.69 1.31 -6.43
C PRO A 85 13.17 0.97 -7.83
N GLN A 86 12.35 -0.09 -7.93
CA GLN A 86 11.61 -0.38 -9.15
C GLN A 86 10.42 0.59 -9.34
N CYS A 87 9.98 0.76 -10.59
CA CYS A 87 8.81 1.52 -10.98
C CYS A 87 7.65 0.58 -11.33
N GLY A 88 6.43 0.93 -10.91
CA GLY A 88 5.19 0.26 -11.30
C GLY A 88 4.95 -1.12 -10.68
N VAL A 89 5.93 -1.70 -9.98
CA VAL A 89 5.81 -3.06 -9.43
C VAL A 89 4.74 -3.21 -8.36
N SER A 90 4.37 -2.14 -7.67
CA SER A 90 3.30 -2.15 -6.66
C SER A 90 1.90 -2.28 -7.26
N GLN A 91 1.75 -2.09 -8.57
CA GLN A 91 0.48 -2.23 -9.30
C GLN A 91 0.33 -3.62 -9.92
N ALA A 92 1.30 -4.52 -9.71
CA ALA A 92 1.20 -5.90 -10.21
C ALA A 92 0.23 -6.72 -9.35
N ASP A 93 -0.55 -7.58 -9.99
CA ASP A 93 -1.46 -8.51 -9.30
C ASP A 93 -0.68 -9.66 -8.66
N ILE A 94 0.34 -10.16 -9.37
CA ILE A 94 1.18 -11.28 -8.93
C ILE A 94 2.64 -10.97 -9.25
N ILE A 95 3.54 -11.24 -8.30
CA ILE A 95 4.98 -11.16 -8.51
C ILE A 95 5.62 -12.52 -8.25
N TYR A 96 6.33 -13.03 -9.24
CA TYR A 96 7.20 -14.19 -9.10
C TYR A 96 8.64 -13.73 -8.91
N GLU A 97 9.24 -14.09 -7.77
CA GLU A 97 10.67 -13.95 -7.55
C GLU A 97 11.34 -15.32 -7.57
N ILE A 98 12.23 -15.52 -8.54
CA ILE A 98 12.93 -16.80 -8.75
C ILE A 98 14.43 -16.52 -8.83
N PRO A 99 15.27 -17.33 -8.14
CA PRO A 99 16.72 -17.27 -8.29
C PRO A 99 17.16 -17.36 -9.75
N ALA A 100 18.16 -16.57 -10.10
CA ALA A 100 18.81 -16.57 -11.40
C ALA A 100 20.30 -16.92 -11.23
N GLU A 101 21.16 -16.40 -12.12
CA GLU A 101 22.60 -16.60 -12.05
C GLU A 101 23.26 -15.77 -10.94
N GLY A 102 24.37 -16.25 -10.39
CA GLY A 102 25.23 -15.45 -9.53
C GLY A 102 24.65 -15.12 -8.15
N GLY A 103 23.65 -15.89 -7.69
CA GLY A 103 23.06 -15.72 -6.36
C GLY A 103 22.10 -14.53 -6.24
N VAL A 104 21.70 -13.92 -7.37
CA VAL A 104 20.67 -12.86 -7.39
C VAL A 104 19.36 -13.40 -7.96
N THR A 105 18.26 -12.77 -7.59
CA THR A 105 16.94 -13.08 -8.14
C THR A 105 16.59 -12.14 -9.30
N ARG A 106 15.56 -12.52 -10.05
CA ARG A 106 14.80 -11.59 -10.90
C ARG A 106 13.36 -11.60 -10.42
N MET A 107 12.55 -10.70 -10.96
CA MET A 107 11.12 -10.72 -10.73
C MET A 107 10.38 -10.78 -12.06
N MET A 108 9.22 -11.42 -12.09
CA MET A 108 8.22 -11.29 -13.14
C MET A 108 6.95 -10.77 -12.50
N ALA A 109 6.47 -9.63 -12.97
CA ALA A 109 5.22 -9.04 -12.56
C ALA A 109 4.12 -9.41 -13.58
N ILE A 110 3.01 -9.95 -13.08
CA ILE A 110 1.81 -10.25 -13.85
C ILE A 110 0.78 -9.14 -13.58
N PHE A 111 0.25 -8.55 -14.63
CA PHE A 111 -0.80 -7.53 -14.57
C PHE A 111 -2.01 -7.96 -15.39
N SER A 112 -3.20 -7.79 -14.83
CA SER A 112 -4.46 -7.90 -15.56
C SER A 112 -4.64 -6.72 -16.52
N ASP A 113 -4.19 -5.53 -16.12
CA ASP A 113 -4.17 -4.31 -16.93
C ASP A 113 -2.97 -3.43 -16.57
N ILE A 114 -2.42 -2.74 -17.57
CA ILE A 114 -1.31 -1.79 -17.44
C ILE A 114 -1.69 -0.37 -17.87
N SER A 115 -2.95 -0.12 -18.24
CA SER A 115 -3.43 1.17 -18.76
C SER A 115 -3.17 2.34 -17.79
N ASP A 116 -3.29 2.09 -16.49
CA ASP A 116 -3.08 3.06 -15.41
C ASP A 116 -1.66 3.02 -14.81
N VAL A 117 -0.72 2.34 -15.46
CA VAL A 117 0.68 2.24 -14.98
C VAL A 117 1.57 3.20 -15.76
N GLU A 118 2.02 4.28 -15.11
CA GLU A 118 2.85 5.32 -15.75
C GLU A 118 4.18 4.78 -16.30
N ALA A 119 4.87 3.95 -15.51
CA ALA A 119 6.16 3.38 -15.89
C ALA A 119 6.43 2.06 -15.17
N ILE A 120 6.93 1.07 -15.91
CA ILE A 120 7.28 -0.27 -15.41
C ILE A 120 8.76 -0.53 -15.64
N GLY A 121 9.50 -0.87 -14.58
CA GLY A 121 10.90 -1.27 -14.74
C GLY A 121 11.72 -1.21 -13.45
N SER A 122 13.05 -1.34 -13.53
CA SER A 122 13.84 -1.57 -14.76
C SER A 122 13.63 -2.99 -15.33
N MET A 123 13.69 -3.14 -16.66
CA MET A 123 13.48 -4.43 -17.33
C MET A 123 14.73 -5.31 -17.34
N ARG A 124 14.52 -6.64 -17.47
CA ARG A 124 15.59 -7.64 -17.62
C ARG A 124 15.28 -8.71 -18.65
N SER A 125 16.32 -9.41 -19.08
CA SER A 125 16.19 -10.59 -19.91
C SER A 125 15.39 -11.69 -19.20
N ILE A 126 14.46 -12.28 -19.95
CA ILE A 126 13.69 -13.45 -19.54
C ILE A 126 14.57 -14.71 -19.49
N ARG A 127 14.19 -15.67 -18.64
CA ARG A 127 14.76 -17.02 -18.61
C ARG A 127 13.67 -18.05 -18.90
N PRO A 128 14.01 -19.27 -19.38
CA PRO A 128 13.01 -20.26 -19.79
C PRO A 128 11.94 -20.54 -18.73
N TYR A 129 12.33 -20.72 -17.47
CA TYR A 129 11.38 -20.95 -16.38
C TYR A 129 10.42 -19.78 -16.12
N TYR A 130 10.83 -18.54 -16.39
CA TYR A 130 9.92 -17.40 -16.38
C TYR A 130 9.01 -17.38 -17.61
N ALA A 131 9.50 -17.83 -18.77
CA ALA A 131 8.67 -17.95 -19.96
C ALA A 131 7.57 -19.01 -19.76
N ASP A 132 7.88 -20.12 -19.09
CA ASP A 132 6.90 -21.14 -18.72
C ASP A 132 5.82 -20.57 -17.79
N VAL A 133 6.21 -19.74 -16.80
CA VAL A 133 5.25 -19.00 -15.95
C VAL A 133 4.40 -18.04 -16.78
N GLY A 134 5.00 -17.27 -17.68
CA GLY A 134 4.24 -16.35 -18.54
C GLY A 134 3.26 -17.04 -19.49
N LEU A 135 3.54 -18.30 -19.88
CA LEU A 135 2.66 -19.10 -20.73
C LEU A 135 1.52 -19.79 -19.98
N SER A 136 1.56 -19.84 -18.63
CA SER A 136 0.47 -20.43 -17.84
C SER A 136 -0.72 -19.49 -17.61
N TYR A 137 -0.65 -18.26 -18.11
CA TYR A 137 -1.67 -17.22 -18.07
C TYR A 137 -2.22 -16.96 -19.47
#